data_AF-Q8S792-F1
#
_entry.id   AF-Q8S792-F1
#
_cell.length_a   1.000
_cell.length_b   1.000
_cell.length_c   1.000
_cell.angle_alpha   90.00
_cell.angle_beta   90.00
_cell.angle_gamma   90.00
#
_symmetry.space_group_name_H-M   'P 1'
#
loop_
_entity.id
_entity.type
_entity.pdbx_description
1 polymer ?
#
loop_
_entity_poly.entity_id
_entity_poly.type
_entity_poly.pdbx_seq_one_letter_code
_entity_poly.pdbx_strand_id
1 'polypeptide(L)'
;MADTWEKEKMAKIKKQYNMTMDTIVEWEAEKKAKAKRQMELKEGDNSERKREKALEEYNDEITRINKVAAASRLTAEEKRRSAERKVREKAERIRVTGKLPGACGCF
;
A
#
# COMPACT_ATOMS: atom_id res chain seq x y z
N MET A 1 19.82 -18.58 16.97
CA MET A 1 19.48 -19.12 15.63
C MET A 1 18.06 -18.75 15.21
N ALA A 2 17.04 -18.98 16.04
CA ALA A 2 15.66 -18.55 15.79
C ALA A 2 15.53 -17.02 15.64
N ASP A 3 16.17 -16.24 16.53
CA ASP A 3 16.02 -14.78 16.53
C ASP A 3 16.70 -14.11 15.33
N THR A 4 17.82 -14.64 14.85
CA THR A 4 18.47 -14.17 13.61
C THR A 4 17.56 -14.40 12.41
N TRP A 5 17.00 -15.61 12.29
CA TRP A 5 16.06 -15.96 11.23
C TRP A 5 14.79 -15.11 11.28
N GLU A 6 14.24 -14.87 12.47
CA GLU A 6 13.07 -14.02 12.67
C GLU A 6 13.36 -12.57 12.23
N LYS A 7 14.47 -11.99 12.70
CA LYS A 7 14.88 -10.63 12.33
C LYS A 7 15.03 -10.46 10.82
N GLU A 8 15.68 -11.41 10.15
CA GLU A 8 15.85 -11.37 8.69
C GLU A 8 14.51 -11.42 7.94
N LYS A 9 13.58 -12.31 8.35
CA LYS A 9 12.27 -12.41 7.70
C LYS A 9 11.40 -11.18 7.98
N MET A 10 11.43 -10.65 9.20
CA MET A 10 10.73 -9.42 9.56
C MET A 10 11.25 -8.22 8.74
N ALA A 11 12.57 -8.11 8.58
CA ALA A 11 13.18 -7.08 7.74
C ALA A 11 12.74 -7.19 6.27
N LYS A 12 12.67 -8.41 5.73
CA LYS A 12 12.16 -8.63 4.36
C LYS A 12 10.70 -8.21 4.22
N ILE A 13 9.84 -8.56 5.18
CA ILE A 13 8.42 -8.17 5.18
C ILE A 13 8.29 -6.65 5.25
N LYS A 14 9.04 -6.00 6.15
CA LYS A 14 9.04 -4.54 6.29
C LYS A 14 9.49 -3.86 4.99
N LYS A 15 10.54 -4.36 4.34
CA LYS A 15 11.00 -3.82 3.05
C LYS A 15 9.90 -3.91 1.98
N GLN A 16 9.26 -5.07 1.84
CA GLN A 16 8.18 -5.25 0.85
C GLN A 16 6.96 -4.38 1.14
N TYR A 17 6.58 -4.24 2.41
CA TYR A 17 5.51 -3.34 2.84
C TYR A 17 5.83 -1.88 2.50
N ASN A 18 7.04 -1.41 2.83
CA ASN A 18 7.46 -0.04 2.50
C ASN A 18 7.43 0.21 0.99
N MET A 19 7.98 -0.70 0.18
CA MET A 19 7.92 -0.57 -1.28
C MET A 19 6.48 -0.47 -1.79
N THR A 20 5.58 -1.30 -1.25
CA THR A 20 4.16 -1.26 -1.62
C THR A 20 3.52 0.07 -1.22
N MET A 21 3.86 0.58 -0.04
CA MET A 21 3.34 1.86 0.47
C MET A 21 3.83 3.03 -0.39
N ASP A 22 5.11 3.03 -0.75
CA ASP A 22 5.71 4.05 -1.61
C ASP A 22 5.02 4.06 -2.99
N THR A 23 4.77 2.89 -3.58
CA THR A 23 3.99 2.78 -4.83
C THR A 23 2.57 3.34 -4.69
N ILE A 24 1.88 3.08 -3.57
CA ILE A 24 0.54 3.62 -3.34
C ILE A 24 0.58 5.15 -3.24
N VAL A 25 1.58 5.70 -2.53
CA VAL A 25 1.75 7.15 -2.35
C VAL A 25 2.08 7.82 -3.68
N GLU A 26 3.01 7.26 -4.46
CA GLU A 26 3.38 7.76 -5.77
C GLU A 26 2.18 7.76 -6.72
N TRP A 27 1.43 6.65 -6.77
CA TRP A 27 0.21 6.56 -7.57
C TRP A 27 -0.85 7.59 -7.14
N GLU A 28 -1.08 7.74 -5.84
CA GLU A 28 -2.03 8.71 -5.30
C GLU A 28 -1.63 10.14 -5.70
N ALA A 29 -0.35 10.50 -5.56
CA ALA A 29 0.17 11.80 -5.93
C ALA A 29 0.05 12.07 -7.44
N GLU A 30 0.42 11.10 -8.29
CA GLU A 30 0.32 11.20 -9.74
C GLU A 30 -1.13 11.44 -10.19
N LYS A 31 -2.08 10.66 -9.64
CA LYS A 31 -3.50 10.80 -9.99
C LYS A 31 -4.08 12.12 -9.52
N LYS A 32 -3.75 12.58 -8.31
CA LYS A 32 -4.19 13.89 -7.80
C LYS A 32 -3.62 15.03 -8.63
N ALA A 33 -2.34 14.97 -9.01
CA ALA A 33 -1.71 15.96 -9.88
C ALA A 33 -2.38 16.00 -11.26
N LYS A 34 -2.70 14.83 -11.83
CA LYS A 34 -3.42 14.74 -13.10
C LYS A 34 -4.84 15.33 -12.99
N ALA A 35 -5.58 14.98 -11.94
CA ALA A 35 -6.92 15.52 -11.70
C ALA A 35 -6.89 17.05 -11.56
N LYS A 36 -5.90 17.59 -10.83
CA LYS A 36 -5.72 19.04 -10.65
C LYS A 36 -5.47 19.74 -11.98
N ARG A 37 -4.55 19.24 -12.81
CA ARG A 37 -4.27 19.81 -14.14
C ARG A 37 -5.51 19.82 -15.04
N GLN A 38 -6.33 18.77 -14.99
CA GLN A 38 -7.57 18.69 -15.77
C GLN A 38 -8.62 19.71 -15.31
N MET A 39 -8.70 19.95 -14.00
CA MET A 39 -9.57 20.96 -13.43
C MET A 39 -9.12 22.38 -13.83
N GLU A 40 -7.82 22.69 -13.68
CA GLU A 40 -7.23 23.98 -14.08
C GLU A 40 -7.47 24.30 -15.57
N LEU A 41 -7.37 23.29 -16.46
CA LEU A 41 -7.66 23.44 -17.89
C LEU A 41 -9.13 23.79 -18.16
N LYS A 42 -10.06 23.25 -17.37
CA LYS A 42 -11.50 23.53 -17.50
C LYS A 42 -11.90 24.86 -16.85
N GLU A 43 -11.21 25.28 -15.80
CA GLU A 43 -11.45 26.56 -15.13
C GLU A 43 -11.08 27.78 -16.00
N GLY A 44 -10.14 27.63 -16.93
CA GLY A 44 -9.77 28.67 -17.90
C GLY A 44 -10.88 29.08 -18.87
N ASP A 45 -12.02 28.38 -18.88
CA ASP A 45 -13.20 28.74 -19.68
C ASP A 45 -14.01 29.87 -18.99
N ASN A 46 -14.69 30.73 -19.76
CA ASN A 46 -15.37 31.94 -19.28
C ASN A 46 -16.78 31.71 -18.69
N SER A 47 -17.19 30.45 -18.51
CA SER A 47 -18.53 30.10 -18.03
C SER A 47 -18.49 29.61 -16.58
N GLU A 48 -19.12 30.33 -15.66
CA GLU A 48 -19.21 29.96 -14.23
C GLU A 48 -19.80 28.56 -14.03
N ARG A 49 -20.84 28.20 -14.79
CA ARG A 49 -21.44 26.85 -14.75
C ARG A 49 -20.44 25.74 -15.12
N LYS A 50 -19.53 26.01 -16.05
CA LYS A 50 -18.48 25.03 -16.42
C LYS A 50 -17.42 24.92 -15.35
N ARG A 51 -17.08 26.02 -14.68
CA ARG A 51 -16.14 26.04 -13.55
C ARG A 51 -16.67 25.24 -12.37
N GLU A 52 -17.92 25.46 -11.99
CA GLU A 52 -18.58 24.72 -10.90
C GLU A 52 -18.61 23.22 -11.19
N LYS A 53 -18.99 22.84 -12.41
CA LYS A 53 -18.97 21.43 -12.84
C LYS A 53 -17.55 20.84 -12.82
N ALA A 54 -16.54 21.58 -13.25
CA ALA A 54 -15.15 21.12 -13.22
C ALA A 54 -14.64 20.88 -11.79
N LEU A 55 -15.08 21.72 -10.84
CA LEU A 55 -14.77 21.57 -9.42
C LEU A 55 -15.47 20.34 -8.81
N GLU A 56 -16.74 20.12 -9.14
CA GLU A 56 -17.49 18.93 -8.71
C GLU A 56 -16.81 17.65 -9.21
N GLU A 57 -16.51 17.56 -10.52
CA GLU A 57 -15.80 16.43 -11.13
C GLU A 57 -14.43 16.19 -10.49
N TYR A 58 -13.70 17.27 -10.15
CA TYR A 58 -12.43 17.17 -9.44
C TYR A 58 -12.61 16.58 -8.04
N ASN A 59 -13.57 17.08 -7.26
CA ASN A 59 -13.82 16.60 -5.91
C ASN A 59 -14.23 15.11 -5.88
N ASP A 60 -15.04 14.70 -6.85
CA ASP A 60 -15.43 13.30 -7.02
C ASP A 60 -14.23 12.41 -7.34
N GLU A 61 -13.37 12.83 -8.26
CA GLU A 61 -12.17 12.08 -8.63
C GLU A 61 -11.17 12.00 -7.45
N ILE A 62 -10.96 13.10 -6.72
CA ILE A 62 -10.14 13.10 -5.51
C ILE A 62 -10.70 12.12 -4.47
N THR A 63 -12.02 12.12 -4.26
CA THR A 63 -12.69 11.21 -3.34
C THR A 63 -12.48 9.75 -3.76
N ARG A 64 -12.61 9.46 -5.05
CA ARG A 64 -12.37 8.12 -5.61
C ARG A 64 -10.93 7.68 -5.40
N ILE A 65 -9.95 8.54 -5.74
CA ILE A 65 -8.52 8.27 -5.56
C ILE A 65 -8.23 7.95 -4.08
N ASN A 66 -8.75 8.77 -3.16
CA ASN A 66 -8.56 8.57 -1.72
C ASN A 66 -9.13 7.23 -1.24
N LYS A 67 -10.34 6.85 -1.71
CA LYS A 67 -10.96 5.56 -1.37
C LYS A 67 -10.12 4.38 -1.84
N VAL A 68 -9.61 4.44 -3.09
CA VAL A 68 -8.75 3.39 -3.64
C VAL A 68 -7.44 3.30 -2.85
N ALA A 69 -6.76 4.42 -2.61
CA ALA A 69 -5.51 4.44 -1.85
C ALA A 69 -5.71 3.91 -0.42
N ALA A 70 -6.81 4.28 0.25
CA ALA A 70 -7.15 3.77 1.58
C ALA A 70 -7.37 2.24 1.57
N ALA A 71 -8.14 1.72 0.62
CA ALA A 71 -8.36 0.28 0.48
C ALA A 71 -7.06 -0.49 0.20
N SER A 72 -6.18 0.06 -0.65
CA SER A 72 -4.86 -0.51 -0.94
C SER A 72 -3.96 -0.52 0.30
N ARG A 73 -3.95 0.56 1.09
CA ARG A 73 -3.20 0.63 2.36
C ARG A 73 -3.68 -0.41 3.37
N LEU A 74 -4.99 -0.56 3.54
CA LEU A 74 -5.57 -1.59 4.42
C LEU A 74 -5.16 -3.00 3.98
N THR A 75 -5.25 -3.28 2.68
CA THR A 75 -4.83 -4.57 2.11
C THR A 75 -3.35 -4.83 2.34
N ALA A 76 -2.48 -3.84 2.13
CA ALA A 76 -1.04 -3.97 2.36
C ALA A 76 -0.72 -4.22 3.84
N GLU A 77 -1.45 -3.55 4.75
CA GLU A 77 -1.28 -3.73 6.18
C GLU A 77 -1.75 -5.12 6.65
N GLU A 78 -2.88 -5.61 6.17
CA GLU A 78 -3.36 -6.95 6.48
C GLU A 78 -2.36 -8.03 6.04
N LYS A 79 -1.84 -7.89 4.80
CA LYS A 79 -0.78 -8.78 4.29
C LYS A 79 0.47 -8.74 5.15
N ARG A 80 0.92 -7.56 5.57
CA ARG A 80 2.05 -7.40 6.50
C ARG A 80 1.78 -8.12 7.82
N ARG A 81 0.65 -7.84 8.48
CA ARG A 81 0.27 -8.43 9.77
C ARG A 81 0.18 -9.96 9.70
N SER A 82 -0.40 -10.50 8.62
CA SER A 82 -0.51 -11.94 8.37
C SER A 82 0.88 -12.58 8.19
N ALA A 83 1.76 -11.97 7.39
CA ALA A 83 3.11 -12.46 7.17
C ALA A 83 3.96 -12.42 8.46
N GLU A 84 3.89 -11.33 9.23
CA GLU A 84 4.59 -11.19 10.51
C GLU A 84 4.11 -12.21 11.54
N ARG A 85 2.81 -12.51 11.58
CA ARG A 85 2.26 -13.58 12.42
C ARG A 85 2.86 -14.94 12.06
N LYS A 86 2.87 -15.30 10.77
CA LYS A 86 3.45 -16.56 10.29
C LYS A 86 4.95 -16.67 10.59
N VAL A 87 5.68 -15.56 10.54
CA VAL A 87 7.10 -15.53 10.91
C VAL A 87 7.28 -15.78 12.40
N ARG A 88 6.52 -15.09 13.26
CA ARG A 88 6.57 -15.30 14.72
C ARG A 88 6.22 -16.73 15.13
N GLU A 89 5.17 -17.31 14.56
CA GLU A 89 4.78 -18.70 14.80
C GLU A 89 5.91 -19.68 14.42
N LYS A 90 6.57 -19.45 13.29
CA LYS A 90 7.71 -20.27 12.86
C LYS A 90 8.93 -20.07 13.76
N ALA A 91 9.22 -18.84 14.17
CA ALA A 91 10.32 -18.53 15.09
C ALA A 91 10.14 -19.27 16.41
N GLU A 92 8.92 -19.25 16.96
CA GLU A 92 8.57 -19.97 18.17
C GLU A 92 8.77 -21.48 18.02
N ARG A 93 8.33 -22.06 16.90
CA ARG A 93 8.57 -23.48 16.61
C ARG A 93 10.05 -23.82 16.56
N ILE A 94 10.90 -22.94 16.03
CA ILE A 94 12.36 -23.15 16.01
C ILE A 94 12.92 -23.10 17.44
N ARG A 95 12.44 -22.19 18.29
CA ARG A 95 12.87 -22.12 19.70
C ARG A 95 12.55 -23.41 20.44
N VAL A 96 11.34 -23.94 20.27
CA VAL A 96 10.89 -25.17 20.94
C VAL A 96 11.59 -26.41 20.40
N THR A 97 11.75 -26.53 19.08
CA THR A 97 12.23 -27.78 18.45
C THR A 97 13.72 -27.78 18.10
N GLY A 98 14.39 -26.62 18.14
CA GLY A 98 15.76 -26.43 17.65
C GLY A 98 15.94 -26.59 16.14
N LYS A 99 14.88 -26.94 15.39
CA LYS A 99 14.93 -27.23 13.95
C LYS A 99 14.44 -26.03 13.15
N LEU A 100 15.25 -25.58 12.19
CA LEU A 100 14.79 -24.59 11.21
C LEU A 100 13.62 -25.17 10.39
N PRO A 101 12.61 -24.36 10.02
CA PRO A 101 11.58 -24.79 9.11
C PRO A 101 12.26 -25.24 7.81
N GLY A 102 12.16 -26.54 7.50
CA GLY A 102 12.61 -27.07 6.22
C GLY A 102 11.94 -26.30 5.08
N ALA A 103 12.70 -25.97 4.05
CA ALA A 103 12.11 -25.51 2.80
C ALA A 103 11.22 -26.64 2.30
N CYS A 104 9.90 -26.45 2.32
CA CYS A 104 9.00 -27.39 1.68
C CYS A 104 9.28 -27.31 0.18
N GLY A 105 9.84 -28.36 -0.41
CA GLY A 105 10.21 -28.45 -1.82
C GLY A 105 9.01 -28.68 -2.74
N CYS A 106 7.94 -27.90 -2.56
CA CYS A 106 6.84 -27.91 -3.50
C CYS A 106 7.04 -26.75 -4.48
N PHE A 107 7.54 -27.12 -5.67
CA PHE A 107 7.51 -26.31 -6.89
C PHE A 107 6.08 -26.29 -7.47
#